data_AF-A0A960X3S8-F1
#
_entry.id   AF-A0A960X3S8-F1
#
_cell.length_a   1.000
_cell.length_b   1.000
_cell.length_c   1.000
_cell.angle_alpha   90.00
_cell.angle_beta   90.00
_cell.angle_gamma   90.00
#
_symmetry.space_group_name_H-M   'P 1'
#
loop_
_entity.id
_entity.type
_entity.pdbx_description
1 polymer ?
#
loop_
_entity_poly.entity_id
_entity_poly.type
_entity_poly.pdbx_seq_one_letter_code
_entity_poly.pdbx_strand_id
1 'polypeptide(L)'
;QKRCPADGPPTTPSRSWREHPVTQSFVLLCLVVVVVWNLRSVDYDKWKRWFPAAWNPPAQALKLDQYWALFAPHPLNDDGWLVLDAELADGSHVDLLRHGQAVSFLKPELISAEFPDYRWHKLLMNLWAAKYQTMRHPVCGWIERQWNEKSPPDRQVKAWTLVFMEEKTLPAYHALIPQKVELARKP
;
A
#
# COMPACT_ATOMS: atom_id res chain seq x y z
N GLN A 1 12.52 69.32 7.85
CA GLN A 1 12.20 67.89 7.72
C GLN A 1 11.53 67.41 9.02
N LYS A 2 10.22 67.17 9.01
CA LYS A 2 9.52 66.50 10.12
C LYS A 2 9.77 64.99 10.00
N ARG A 3 10.41 64.37 10.98
CA ARG A 3 10.52 62.90 11.06
C ARG A 3 9.15 62.33 11.47
N CYS A 4 8.63 61.38 10.71
CA CYS A 4 7.52 60.55 11.16
C CYS A 4 7.97 59.75 12.40
N PRO A 5 7.09 59.55 13.40
CA PRO A 5 7.38 58.61 14.47
C PRO A 5 7.48 57.21 13.85
N ALA A 6 8.54 56.48 14.20
CA ALA A 6 8.68 55.09 13.79
C ALA A 6 7.62 54.27 14.52
N ASP A 7 6.71 53.66 13.78
CA ASP A 7 5.81 52.63 14.32
C ASP A 7 6.68 51.50 14.89
N GLY A 8 6.59 51.28 16.20
CA GLY A 8 7.27 50.17 16.86
C GLY A 8 6.84 48.83 16.25
N PRO A 9 7.66 47.77 16.38
CA PRO A 9 7.30 46.46 15.86
C PRO A 9 5.94 46.02 16.42
N PRO A 10 5.06 45.39 15.62
CA PRO A 10 3.74 44.98 16.09
C PRO A 10 3.92 44.06 17.30
N THR A 11 3.41 44.48 18.46
CA THR A 11 3.38 43.66 19.66
C THR A 11 2.48 42.45 19.38
N THR A 12 3.09 41.29 19.18
CA THR A 12 2.35 40.04 19.05
C THR A 12 1.73 39.75 20.41
N PRO A 13 0.40 39.64 20.55
CA PRO A 13 -0.21 39.35 21.84
C PRO A 13 0.34 38.00 22.33
N SER A 14 1.02 38.00 23.47
CA SER A 14 1.47 36.79 24.13
C SER A 14 0.23 36.07 24.67
N ARG A 15 -0.40 35.23 23.85
CA ARG A 15 -1.48 34.35 24.30
C ARG A 15 -0.95 33.48 25.42
N SER A 16 -1.45 33.68 26.63
CA SER A 16 -1.04 32.84 27.75
C SER A 16 -1.72 31.48 27.60
N TRP A 17 -0.95 30.40 27.70
CA TRP A 17 -1.47 29.03 27.58
C TRP A 17 -2.64 28.73 28.53
N ARG A 18 -2.81 29.54 29.58
CA ARG A 18 -3.82 29.40 30.64
C ARG A 18 -5.24 29.83 30.21
N GLU A 19 -5.41 30.47 29.07
CA GLU A 19 -6.70 31.05 28.66
C GLU A 19 -7.70 30.03 28.06
N HIS A 20 -7.28 28.79 27.79
CA HIS A 20 -8.11 27.79 27.11
C HIS A 20 -8.08 26.39 27.77
N PRO A 21 -8.61 26.25 29.01
CA PRO A 21 -8.57 24.99 29.74
C PRO A 21 -9.31 23.85 29.01
N VAL A 22 -10.42 24.14 28.33
CA VAL A 22 -11.18 23.15 27.56
C VAL A 22 -10.33 22.56 26.42
N THR A 23 -9.65 23.43 25.67
CA THR A 23 -8.75 23.02 24.59
C THR A 23 -7.59 22.18 25.13
N GLN A 24 -7.00 22.60 26.25
CA GLN A 24 -5.91 21.84 26.88
C GLN A 24 -6.36 20.45 27.35
N SER A 25 -7.52 20.34 27.99
CA SER A 25 -8.08 19.05 28.41
C SER A 25 -8.39 18.15 27.22
N PHE A 26 -8.92 18.70 26.13
CA PHE A 26 -9.18 17.95 24.91
C PHE A 26 -7.88 17.43 24.27
N VAL A 27 -6.86 18.27 24.14
CA VAL A 27 -5.54 17.87 23.62
C VAL A 27 -4.91 16.80 24.51
N LEU A 28 -4.97 16.97 25.84
CA LEU A 28 -4.45 15.98 26.79
C LEU A 28 -5.18 14.64 26.63
N LEU A 29 -6.50 14.65 26.50
CA LEU A 29 -7.28 13.44 26.24
C LEU A 29 -6.84 12.76 24.93
N CYS A 30 -6.69 13.51 23.83
CA CYS A 30 -6.19 12.96 22.57
C CYS A 30 -4.80 12.33 22.73
N LEU A 31 -3.89 12.98 23.44
CA LEU A 31 -2.55 12.45 23.72
C LEU A 31 -2.61 11.16 24.53
N VAL A 32 -3.46 11.10 25.57
CA VAL A 32 -3.66 9.86 26.34
C VAL A 32 -4.17 8.74 25.44
N VAL A 33 -5.15 9.01 24.57
CA VAL A 33 -5.66 8.02 23.61
C VAL A 33 -4.54 7.53 22.68
N VAL A 34 -3.71 8.42 22.15
CA VAL A 34 -2.57 8.06 21.29
C VAL A 34 -1.53 7.21 22.05
N VAL A 35 -1.21 7.56 23.29
CA VAL A 35 -0.29 6.78 24.13
C VAL A 35 -0.84 5.39 24.40
N VAL A 36 -2.11 5.28 24.83
CA VAL A 36 -2.77 4.00 25.09
C VAL A 36 -2.87 3.16 23.81
N TRP A 37 -3.11 3.79 22.65
CA TRP A 37 -3.10 3.12 21.35
C TRP A 37 -1.75 2.47 21.04
N ASN A 38 -0.65 3.20 21.25
CA ASN A 38 0.71 2.68 21.04
C ASN A 38 1.10 1.60 22.08
N LEU A 39 0.68 1.74 23.33
CA LEU A 39 0.94 0.69 24.33
C LEU A 39 0.18 -0.60 23.99
N ARG A 40 -1.04 -0.47 23.45
CA ARG A 40 -1.83 -1.60 22.96
C ARG A 40 -1.24 -2.25 21.70
N SER A 41 -0.55 -1.50 20.84
CA SER A 41 0.10 -2.11 19.65
C SER A 41 1.32 -2.95 20.01
N VAL A 42 1.99 -2.68 21.15
CA VAL A 42 3.10 -3.49 21.67
C VAL A 42 2.61 -4.77 22.36
N ASP A 43 1.58 -4.68 23.20
CA ASP A 43 1.02 -5.82 23.93
C ASP A 43 -0.51 -5.74 23.97
N TYR A 44 -1.13 -6.28 22.92
CA TYR A 44 -2.59 -6.21 22.75
C TYR A 44 -3.33 -6.91 23.89
N ASP A 45 -2.83 -8.06 24.35
CA ASP A 45 -3.51 -8.88 25.35
C ASP A 45 -3.54 -8.23 26.72
N LYS A 46 -2.49 -7.51 27.10
CA LYS A 46 -2.44 -6.74 28.35
C LYS A 46 -3.33 -5.50 28.32
N TRP A 47 -3.36 -4.80 27.19
CA TRP A 47 -3.99 -3.48 27.08
C TRP A 47 -5.46 -3.52 26.63
N LYS A 48 -5.94 -4.63 26.03
CA LYS A 48 -7.36 -4.77 25.62
C LYS A 48 -8.36 -4.60 26.76
N ARG A 49 -7.95 -4.86 28.01
CA ARG A 49 -8.78 -4.65 29.20
C ARG A 49 -9.06 -3.17 29.47
N TRP A 50 -8.09 -2.30 29.22
CA TRP A 50 -8.19 -0.86 29.45
C TRP A 50 -8.70 -0.11 28.23
N PHE A 51 -8.41 -0.63 27.03
CA PHE A 51 -8.78 -0.03 25.76
C PHE A 51 -9.33 -1.09 24.79
N PRO A 52 -10.59 -1.54 24.99
CA PRO A 52 -11.19 -2.60 24.19
C PRO A 52 -11.36 -2.21 22.72
N ALA A 53 -11.53 -3.21 21.85
CA ALA A 53 -11.67 -3.03 20.40
C ALA A 53 -12.86 -2.13 20.00
N ALA A 54 -13.86 -1.96 20.88
CA ALA A 54 -14.96 -1.01 20.71
C ALA A 54 -14.49 0.45 20.54
N TRP A 55 -13.29 0.80 21.01
CA TRP A 55 -12.71 2.14 20.81
C TRP A 55 -12.00 2.32 19.46
N ASN A 56 -11.93 1.27 18.62
CA ASN A 56 -11.28 1.39 17.32
C ASN A 56 -12.01 2.36 16.39
N PRO A 57 -13.34 2.26 16.18
CA PRO A 57 -14.04 3.18 15.29
C PRO A 57 -13.88 4.67 15.67
N PRO A 58 -14.04 5.11 16.93
CA PRO A 58 -13.86 6.52 17.27
C PRO A 58 -12.40 6.98 17.14
N ALA A 59 -11.42 6.14 17.51
CA ALA A 59 -10.01 6.47 17.32
C ALA A 59 -9.67 6.61 15.82
N GLN A 60 -10.19 5.73 14.97
CA GLN A 60 -10.00 5.74 13.51
C GLN A 60 -10.73 6.91 12.83
N ALA A 61 -11.93 7.25 13.31
CA ALA A 61 -12.70 8.38 12.78
C ALA A 61 -11.98 9.71 13.05
N LEU A 62 -11.35 9.85 14.22
CA LEU A 62 -10.54 11.01 14.60
C LEU A 62 -9.09 10.93 14.12
N LYS A 63 -8.69 9.85 13.44
CA LYS A 63 -7.31 9.58 13.01
C LYS A 63 -6.27 9.65 14.14
N LEU A 64 -6.69 9.24 15.33
CA LEU A 64 -5.83 9.10 16.51
C LEU A 64 -5.13 7.73 16.55
N ASP A 65 -5.55 6.80 15.68
CA ASP A 65 -4.85 5.54 15.48
C ASP A 65 -3.47 5.76 14.86
N GLN A 66 -2.44 5.23 15.51
CA GLN A 66 -1.06 5.25 15.02
C GLN A 66 -0.65 3.84 14.58
N TYR A 67 -0.07 3.73 13.39
CA TYR A 67 0.47 2.47 12.90
C TYR A 67 1.73 2.71 12.08
N TRP A 68 2.87 2.19 12.56
CA TRP A 68 4.13 2.20 11.83
C TRP A 68 4.86 0.87 12.05
N ALA A 69 4.65 -0.07 11.13
CA ALA A 69 5.27 -1.39 11.18
C ALA A 69 6.15 -1.61 9.95
N LEU A 70 7.20 -0.79 9.77
CA LEU A 70 8.06 -0.89 8.60
C LEU A 70 8.73 -2.28 8.51
N PHE A 71 9.22 -2.80 9.64
CA PHE A 71 9.85 -4.15 9.75
C PHE A 71 9.48 -4.88 11.05
N ALA A 72 8.50 -4.37 11.79
CA ALA A 72 8.17 -4.87 13.12
C ALA A 72 6.97 -5.84 13.09
N PRO A 73 6.96 -6.88 13.94
CA PRO A 73 8.08 -7.36 14.75
C PRO A 73 9.16 -8.08 13.92
N HIS A 74 8.77 -8.59 12.76
CA HIS A 74 9.65 -9.23 11.78
C HIS A 74 9.27 -8.74 10.38
N PRO A 75 10.23 -8.64 9.45
CA PRO A 75 9.92 -8.32 8.06
C PRO A 75 9.01 -9.39 7.43
N LEU A 76 8.33 -9.03 6.35
CA LEU A 76 7.68 -10.03 5.51
C LEU A 76 8.74 -10.97 4.93
N ASN A 77 8.45 -12.26 4.97
CA ASN A 77 9.31 -13.29 4.38
C ASN A 77 8.86 -13.68 2.96
N ASP A 78 7.69 -13.20 2.53
CA ASP A 78 7.12 -13.47 1.22
C ASP A 78 7.43 -12.28 0.31
N ASP A 79 8.19 -12.53 -0.74
CA ASP A 79 8.50 -11.58 -1.82
C ASP A 79 8.08 -12.19 -3.17
N GLY A 80 8.16 -11.41 -4.25
CA GLY A 80 7.89 -11.92 -5.58
C GLY A 80 7.56 -10.84 -6.60
N TRP A 81 7.20 -11.29 -7.80
CA TRP A 81 6.75 -10.42 -8.88
C TRP A 81 5.53 -11.00 -9.58
N LEU A 82 4.74 -10.12 -10.19
CA LEU A 82 3.59 -10.52 -10.98
C LEU A 82 3.96 -10.69 -12.45
N VAL A 83 3.25 -11.59 -13.11
CA VAL A 83 3.26 -11.80 -14.55
C VAL A 83 1.81 -11.90 -15.00
N LEU A 84 1.39 -11.07 -15.95
CA LEU A 84 0.05 -11.17 -16.56
C LEU A 84 0.20 -11.76 -17.96
N ASP A 85 0.27 -13.09 -18.00
CA ASP A 85 0.43 -13.89 -19.21
C ASP A 85 -0.87 -13.85 -20.02
N ALA A 86 -0.85 -13.15 -21.16
CA ALA A 86 -1.98 -13.02 -22.06
C ALA A 86 -1.73 -13.75 -23.37
N GLU A 87 -2.66 -14.62 -23.74
CA GLU A 87 -2.73 -15.25 -25.06
C GLU A 87 -3.44 -14.31 -26.03
N LEU A 88 -2.75 -13.95 -27.11
CA LEU A 88 -3.27 -13.07 -28.16
C LEU A 88 -4.01 -13.85 -29.25
N ALA A 89 -4.73 -13.14 -30.12
CA ALA A 89 -5.52 -13.78 -31.16
C ALA A 89 -4.69 -14.55 -32.20
N ASP A 90 -3.45 -14.13 -32.44
CA ASP A 90 -2.43 -14.82 -33.24
C ASP A 90 -1.79 -16.04 -32.54
N GLY A 91 -2.15 -16.32 -31.28
CA GLY A 91 -1.62 -17.41 -30.47
C GLY A 91 -0.29 -17.11 -29.76
N SER A 92 0.25 -15.89 -29.92
CA SER A 92 1.43 -15.47 -29.17
C SER A 92 1.08 -15.12 -27.71
N HIS A 93 2.07 -15.27 -26.82
CA HIS A 93 1.94 -14.95 -25.40
C HIS A 93 2.76 -13.70 -25.05
N VAL A 94 2.11 -12.74 -24.37
CA VAL A 94 2.75 -11.49 -23.92
C VAL A 94 2.44 -11.21 -22.47
N ASP A 95 3.39 -10.58 -21.75
CA ASP A 95 3.15 -10.07 -20.40
C ASP A 95 2.60 -8.65 -20.46
N LEU A 96 1.31 -8.50 -20.13
CA LEU A 96 0.64 -7.20 -20.17
C LEU A 96 1.13 -6.23 -19.08
N LEU A 97 1.76 -6.72 -18.00
CA LEU A 97 2.36 -5.85 -16.98
C LEU A 97 3.71 -5.28 -17.45
N ARG A 98 4.38 -5.95 -18.41
CA ARG A 98 5.69 -5.56 -18.94
C ARG A 98 5.60 -5.03 -20.35
N HIS A 99 4.64 -4.15 -20.60
CA HIS A 99 4.48 -3.48 -21.88
C HIS A 99 4.34 -4.43 -23.10
N GLY A 100 3.83 -5.64 -22.90
CA GLY A 100 3.63 -6.61 -23.98
C GLY A 100 4.90 -7.33 -24.44
N GLN A 101 5.95 -7.36 -23.62
CA GLN A 101 7.12 -8.20 -23.85
C GLN A 101 6.75 -9.69 -23.83
N ALA A 102 7.63 -10.53 -24.38
CA ALA A 102 7.48 -11.98 -24.29
C ALA A 102 7.40 -12.41 -22.81
N VAL A 103 6.50 -13.34 -22.51
CA VAL A 103 6.27 -13.81 -21.14
C VAL A 103 7.55 -14.43 -20.59
N SER A 104 7.98 -13.94 -19.42
CA SER A 104 9.12 -14.48 -18.69
C SER A 104 8.76 -14.63 -17.22
N PHE A 105 8.97 -15.83 -16.70
CA PHE A 105 8.84 -16.14 -15.27
C PHE A 105 10.16 -16.00 -14.53
N LEU A 106 11.20 -15.45 -15.16
CA LEU A 106 12.47 -15.17 -14.48
C LEU A 106 12.37 -13.88 -13.65
N LYS A 107 13.14 -13.83 -12.57
CA LYS A 107 13.25 -12.64 -11.71
C LYS A 107 13.80 -11.47 -12.53
N PRO A 108 13.12 -10.32 -12.60
CA PRO A 108 13.68 -9.10 -13.17
C PRO A 108 14.97 -8.70 -12.46
N GLU A 109 15.87 -8.04 -13.18
CA GLU A 109 17.04 -7.40 -12.56
C GLU A 109 16.62 -6.34 -11.53
N LEU A 110 15.55 -5.60 -11.83
CA LEU A 110 15.02 -4.56 -10.95
C LEU A 110 13.48 -4.56 -10.94
N ILE A 111 12.89 -5.27 -9.97
CA ILE A 111 11.42 -5.38 -9.81
C ILE A 111 10.74 -4.00 -9.70
N SER A 112 11.39 -3.03 -9.05
CA SER A 112 10.81 -1.69 -8.89
C SER A 112 10.65 -0.92 -10.20
N ALA A 113 11.40 -1.27 -11.26
CA ALA A 113 11.29 -0.67 -12.58
C ALA A 113 10.14 -1.26 -13.42
N GLU A 114 9.57 -2.39 -13.01
CA GLU A 114 8.43 -3.03 -13.67
C GLU A 114 7.12 -2.25 -13.47
N PHE A 115 7.12 -1.26 -12.58
CA PHE A 115 5.95 -0.45 -12.25
C PHE A 115 6.09 0.98 -12.78
N PRO A 116 5.05 1.54 -13.43
CA PRO A 116 5.10 2.92 -13.91
C PRO A 116 5.30 3.96 -12.79
N ASP A 117 4.64 3.74 -11.65
CA ASP A 117 4.75 4.62 -10.48
C ASP A 117 4.44 3.88 -9.16
N TYR A 118 4.59 4.59 -8.04
CA TYR A 118 4.34 4.04 -6.71
C TYR A 118 2.89 3.59 -6.48
N ARG A 119 1.90 4.24 -7.10
CA ARG A 119 0.49 3.87 -6.96
C ARG A 119 0.21 2.56 -7.69
N TRP A 120 0.75 2.40 -8.89
CA TRP A 120 0.71 1.14 -9.63
C TRP A 120 1.40 0.02 -8.87
N HIS A 121 2.59 0.30 -8.34
CA HIS A 121 3.31 -0.63 -7.48
C HIS A 121 2.43 -1.08 -6.29
N LYS A 122 1.81 -0.14 -5.58
CA LYS A 122 0.94 -0.47 -4.43
C LYS A 122 -0.31 -1.25 -4.82
N LEU A 123 -0.96 -0.89 -5.94
CA LEU A 123 -2.14 -1.57 -6.45
C LEU A 123 -1.81 -3.01 -6.85
N LEU A 124 -0.78 -3.19 -7.68
CA LEU A 124 -0.41 -4.48 -8.25
C LEU A 124 0.16 -5.41 -7.17
N MET A 125 1.04 -4.92 -6.30
CA MET A 125 1.55 -5.73 -5.17
C MET A 125 0.51 -6.01 -4.08
N ASN A 126 -0.70 -5.49 -4.16
CA ASN A 126 -1.78 -5.95 -3.32
C ASN A 126 -2.49 -7.18 -3.94
N LEU A 127 -2.42 -7.42 -5.25
CA LEU A 127 -3.21 -8.47 -5.92
C LEU A 127 -2.83 -9.89 -5.51
N TRP A 128 -1.60 -10.13 -5.05
CA TRP A 128 -1.19 -11.46 -4.56
C TRP A 128 -1.93 -11.84 -3.27
N ALA A 129 -2.16 -10.89 -2.36
CA ALA A 129 -2.76 -11.17 -1.07
C ALA A 129 -4.24 -11.57 -1.18
N ALA A 130 -4.63 -12.62 -0.46
CA ALA A 130 -6.00 -13.18 -0.50
C ALA A 130 -7.10 -12.14 -0.19
N LYS A 131 -6.83 -11.19 0.71
CA LYS A 131 -7.76 -10.09 1.05
C LYS A 131 -8.15 -9.20 -0.14
N TYR A 132 -7.38 -9.20 -1.22
CA TYR A 132 -7.62 -8.42 -2.43
C TYR A 132 -7.97 -9.29 -3.64
N GLN A 133 -8.32 -10.56 -3.46
CA GLN A 133 -8.64 -11.47 -4.56
C GLN A 133 -9.78 -10.95 -5.46
N THR A 134 -10.75 -10.24 -4.88
CA THR A 134 -11.89 -9.66 -5.61
C THR A 134 -11.47 -8.56 -6.59
N MET A 135 -10.29 -7.97 -6.41
CA MET A 135 -9.75 -6.93 -7.28
C MET A 135 -8.97 -7.49 -8.48
N ARG A 136 -8.62 -8.78 -8.49
CA ARG A 136 -7.81 -9.39 -9.56
C ARG A 136 -8.48 -9.29 -10.93
N HIS A 137 -9.72 -9.74 -11.05
CA HIS A 137 -10.46 -9.68 -12.32
C HIS A 137 -10.74 -8.25 -12.80
N PRO A 138 -11.24 -7.31 -11.96
CA PRO A 138 -11.45 -5.93 -12.38
C PRO A 138 -10.17 -5.24 -12.87
N VAL A 139 -9.05 -5.44 -12.17
CA VAL A 139 -7.77 -4.83 -12.55
C VAL A 139 -7.23 -5.47 -13.83
N CYS A 140 -7.16 -6.79 -13.92
CA CYS A 140 -6.67 -7.48 -15.12
C CYS A 140 -7.56 -7.19 -16.34
N GLY A 141 -8.88 -7.15 -16.15
CA GLY A 141 -9.83 -6.79 -17.21
C GLY A 141 -9.70 -5.33 -17.65
N TRP A 142 -9.32 -4.41 -16.77
CA TRP A 142 -8.98 -3.04 -17.17
C TRP A 142 -7.68 -3.01 -18.00
N ILE A 143 -6.64 -3.73 -17.58
CA ILE A 143 -5.37 -3.83 -18.34
C ILE A 143 -5.62 -4.43 -19.73
N GLU A 144 -6.41 -5.50 -19.80
CA GLU A 144 -6.84 -6.13 -21.04
C GLU A 144 -7.53 -5.15 -21.99
N ARG A 145 -8.51 -4.37 -21.50
CA ARG A 145 -9.20 -3.36 -22.31
C ARG A 145 -8.23 -2.30 -22.83
N GLN A 146 -7.33 -1.81 -21.99
CA GLN A 146 -6.33 -0.81 -22.38
C GLN A 146 -5.36 -1.32 -23.45
N TRP A 147 -5.03 -2.61 -23.41
CA TRP A 147 -4.26 -3.26 -24.47
C TRP A 147 -5.09 -3.37 -25.76
N ASN A 148 -6.30 -3.94 -25.68
CA ASN A 148 -7.15 -4.16 -26.85
C ASN A 148 -7.55 -2.87 -27.57
N GLU A 149 -7.69 -1.75 -26.86
CA GLU A 149 -7.96 -0.42 -27.44
C GLU A 149 -6.83 0.07 -28.37
N LYS A 150 -5.59 -0.36 -28.13
CA LYS A 150 -4.40 0.07 -28.88
C LYS A 150 -3.87 -0.99 -29.85
N SER A 151 -4.39 -2.21 -29.75
CA SER A 151 -3.91 -3.37 -30.50
C SER A 151 -4.81 -3.67 -31.71
N PRO A 152 -4.24 -4.09 -32.85
CA PRO A 152 -5.00 -4.57 -33.98
C PRO A 152 -5.75 -5.88 -33.66
N PRO A 153 -6.75 -6.28 -34.48
CA PRO A 153 -7.61 -7.45 -34.20
C PRO A 153 -6.87 -8.78 -33.96
N ASP A 154 -5.76 -9.00 -34.66
CA ASP A 154 -4.89 -10.18 -34.54
C ASP A 154 -4.06 -10.20 -33.25
N ARG A 155 -3.93 -9.05 -32.57
CA ARG A 155 -3.21 -8.90 -31.30
C ARG A 155 -4.13 -8.63 -30.11
N GLN A 156 -5.43 -8.84 -30.26
CA GLN A 156 -6.35 -8.75 -29.13
C GLN A 156 -6.18 -9.95 -28.19
N VAL A 157 -6.34 -9.69 -26.89
CA VAL A 157 -6.27 -10.71 -25.84
C VAL A 157 -7.48 -11.64 -25.95
N LYS A 158 -7.22 -12.95 -26.06
CA LYS A 158 -8.23 -14.01 -26.00
C LYS A 158 -8.42 -14.50 -24.56
N ALA A 159 -7.31 -14.84 -23.91
CA ALA A 159 -7.27 -15.39 -22.56
C ALA A 159 -6.12 -14.74 -21.79
N TRP A 160 -6.19 -14.76 -20.46
CA TRP A 160 -5.07 -14.33 -19.63
C TRP A 160 -5.02 -15.08 -18.31
N THR A 161 -3.81 -15.19 -17.75
CA THR A 161 -3.54 -15.76 -16.44
C THR A 161 -2.68 -14.81 -15.63
N LEU A 162 -3.19 -14.38 -14.47
CA LEU A 162 -2.42 -13.63 -13.50
C LEU A 162 -1.63 -14.59 -12.63
N VAL A 163 -0.31 -14.48 -12.68
CA VAL A 163 0.64 -15.33 -11.97
C VAL A 163 1.46 -14.49 -11.00
N PHE A 164 1.69 -15.03 -9.81
CA PHE A 164 2.66 -14.51 -8.86
C PHE A 164 3.83 -15.49 -8.76
N MET A 165 5.03 -14.99 -9.02
CA MET A 165 6.26 -15.73 -8.81
C MET A 165 6.69 -15.50 -7.36
N GLU A 166 6.33 -16.43 -6.49
CA GLU A 166 6.56 -16.33 -5.05
C GLU A 166 8.01 -16.70 -4.71
N GLU A 167 8.72 -15.78 -4.06
CA GLU A 167 10.07 -15.95 -3.55
C GLU A 167 10.02 -15.85 -2.02
N LYS A 168 9.99 -17.01 -1.37
CA LYS A 168 9.95 -17.08 0.09
C LYS A 168 11.35 -17.11 0.68
N THR A 169 11.60 -16.24 1.64
CA THR A 169 12.82 -16.21 2.44
C THR A 169 12.71 -17.20 3.61
N LEU A 170 13.57 -18.21 3.62
CA LEU A 170 13.67 -19.21 4.69
C LEU A 170 14.43 -18.66 5.90
N PRO A 171 14.27 -19.29 7.08
CA PRO A 171 15.17 -19.07 8.21
C PRO A 171 16.64 -19.22 7.79
N ALA A 172 17.53 -18.43 8.38
CA ALA A 172 18.93 -18.30 7.98
C ALA A 172 19.16 -17.71 6.57
N TYR A 173 18.24 -16.89 6.05
CA TYR A 173 18.42 -16.06 4.84
C TYR A 173 18.63 -16.83 3.53
N HIS A 174 18.11 -18.07 3.44
CA HIS A 174 18.12 -18.81 2.19
C HIS A 174 16.84 -18.52 1.41
N ALA A 175 16.94 -18.04 0.17
CA ALA A 175 15.77 -17.88 -0.70
C ALA A 175 15.39 -19.25 -1.30
N LEU A 176 14.09 -19.58 -1.32
CA LEU A 176 13.61 -20.70 -2.12
C LEU A 176 13.73 -20.39 -3.62
N ILE A 177 13.80 -21.45 -4.43
CA ILE A 177 13.57 -21.33 -5.87
C ILE A 177 12.17 -20.75 -6.06
N PRO A 178 12.02 -19.65 -6.82
CA PRO A 178 10.72 -19.01 -7.04
C PRO A 178 9.66 -19.99 -7.52
N GLN A 179 8.48 -19.96 -6.91
CA GLN A 179 7.37 -20.84 -7.22
C GLN A 179 6.29 -20.10 -8.00
N LYS A 180 5.75 -20.77 -9.03
CA LYS A 180 4.66 -20.22 -9.84
C LYS A 180 3.32 -20.43 -9.12
N VAL A 181 2.67 -19.34 -8.72
CA VAL A 181 1.34 -19.36 -8.09
C VAL A 181 0.34 -18.69 -9.03
N GLU A 182 -0.64 -19.44 -9.51
CA GLU A 182 -1.75 -18.88 -10.28
C GLU A 182 -2.74 -18.17 -9.35
N LEU A 183 -2.99 -16.87 -9.60
CA LEU A 183 -3.86 -16.05 -8.77
C LEU A 183 -5.27 -15.91 -9.33
N ALA A 184 -5.40 -15.84 -10.65
CA ALA A 184 -6.65 -15.70 -11.38
C ALA A 184 -6.44 -16.01 -12.87
N ARG A 185 -7.49 -16.45 -13.55
CA ARG A 185 -7.47 -16.67 -15.01
C ARG A 185 -8.77 -16.26 -15.66
N LYS A 186 -8.69 -15.81 -16.90
CA LYS A 186 -9.81 -15.67 -17.83
C LYS A 186 -9.57 -16.64 -18.99
N PRO A 187 -10.42 -17.66 -19.17
CA PRO A 187 -10.33 -18.57 -20.31
C PRO A 187 -10.70 -17.88 -21.63
#